data_AF-F0IEF4-F1
#
_entry.id   AF-F0IEF4-F1
#
_cell.length_a   1.000
_cell.length_b   1.000
_cell.length_c   1.000
_cell.angle_alpha   90.00
_cell.angle_beta   90.00
_cell.angle_gamma   90.00
#
_symmetry.space_group_name_H-M   'P 1'
#
loop_
_entity.id
_entity.type
_entity.pdbx_description
1 polymer ?
#
loop_
_entity_poly.entity_id
_entity_poly.type
_entity_poly.pdbx_seq_one_letter_code
_entity_poly.pdbx_strand_id
1 'polypeptide(L)'
;MKYFTIDESIDLDIIGEYPQVSPTENCVLGSPFSDKRLSFGEIPNKIPYLELEFNKRAKKTDLLSSYNSHWGILINEKIKRIIVNFNIPTSKFYSFILLENRIIIKNYYLFRFYDDIFQYIDMEKSKFILKWRDVSQEFYFTSKDFFKSKKKKTFEDFETELIIKEVYLLNSFPKYDIFHFEGRNIISEKLLNAFIENDITGYEVSEYDILKTE
;
A
#
# COMPACT_ATOMS: atom_id res chain seq x y z
N MET A 1 -11.96 -15.08 7.19
CA MET A 1 -12.13 -13.99 6.20
C MET A 1 -10.96 -14.07 5.23
N LYS A 2 -11.19 -13.95 3.92
CA LYS A 2 -10.09 -13.95 2.95
C LYS A 2 -9.52 -12.54 2.78
N TYR A 3 -8.23 -12.49 2.45
CA TYR A 3 -7.48 -11.26 2.21
C TYR A 3 -6.75 -11.35 0.89
N PHE A 4 -6.49 -10.19 0.30
CA PHE A 4 -5.83 -10.04 -0.99
C PHE A 4 -4.80 -8.91 -0.89
N THR A 5 -3.67 -9.05 -1.57
CA THR A 5 -2.84 -7.87 -1.86
C THR A 5 -3.54 -7.03 -2.90
N ILE A 6 -3.42 -5.70 -2.79
CA ILE A 6 -3.82 -4.76 -3.83
C ILE A 6 -2.63 -3.90 -4.20
N ASP A 7 -2.35 -3.83 -5.49
CA ASP A 7 -1.29 -3.02 -6.06
C ASP A 7 -1.83 -2.16 -7.20
N GLU A 8 -1.10 -1.08 -7.51
CA GLU A 8 -1.34 -0.26 -8.69
C GLU A 8 -1.13 -1.11 -9.95
N SER A 9 -2.04 -1.03 -10.92
CA SER A 9 -1.88 -1.79 -12.16
C SER A 9 -0.66 -1.30 -12.95
N ILE A 10 0.08 -2.25 -13.53
CA ILE A 10 1.19 -2.01 -14.45
C ILE A 10 0.87 -2.43 -15.89
N ASP A 11 -0.29 -3.08 -16.09
CA ASP A 11 -0.80 -3.48 -17.39
C ASP A 11 -1.11 -2.26 -18.28
N LEU A 12 -0.35 -2.10 -19.36
CA LEU A 12 -0.49 -0.99 -20.31
C LEU A 12 -1.82 -1.01 -21.07
N ASP A 13 -2.49 -2.15 -21.19
CA ASP A 13 -3.83 -2.20 -21.78
C ASP A 13 -4.86 -1.55 -20.86
N ILE A 14 -4.64 -1.61 -19.53
CA ILE A 14 -5.48 -0.95 -18.53
C ILE A 14 -5.09 0.53 -18.39
N ILE A 15 -3.80 0.82 -18.22
CA ILE A 15 -3.32 2.13 -17.78
C ILE A 15 -2.74 3.01 -18.88
N GLY A 16 -2.46 2.48 -20.07
CA GLY A 16 -1.89 3.18 -21.22
C GLY A 16 -0.40 3.53 -21.13
N GLU A 17 0.06 4.02 -19.98
CA GLU A 17 1.45 4.38 -19.72
C GLU A 17 1.79 4.16 -18.23
N TYR A 18 2.94 3.56 -17.94
CA TYR A 18 3.47 3.39 -16.58
C TYR A 18 4.69 4.29 -16.35
N PRO A 19 4.74 5.07 -15.25
CA PRO A 19 3.62 5.37 -14.36
C PRO A 19 2.53 6.18 -15.10
N GLN A 20 1.30 6.24 -14.58
CA GLN A 20 0.24 7.06 -15.19
C GLN A 20 0.44 8.56 -14.98
N VAL A 21 1.04 8.92 -13.84
CA VAL A 21 1.27 10.31 -13.44
C VAL A 21 2.70 10.54 -12.99
N SER A 22 3.19 11.76 -13.26
CA SER A 22 4.53 12.21 -12.89
C SER A 22 4.47 13.54 -12.13
N PRO A 23 5.41 13.84 -11.22
CA PRO A 23 5.50 15.16 -10.60
C PRO A 23 5.77 16.24 -11.64
N THR A 24 5.15 17.39 -11.45
CA THR A 24 5.54 18.61 -12.16
C THR A 24 6.77 19.25 -11.51
N GLU A 25 7.32 20.27 -12.16
CA GLU A 25 8.37 21.12 -11.60
C GLU A 25 7.98 21.84 -10.30
N ASN A 26 6.67 22.02 -10.06
CA ASN A 26 6.15 22.67 -8.86
C ASN A 26 6.00 21.69 -7.68
N CYS A 27 6.08 20.38 -7.91
CA CYS A 27 5.88 19.39 -6.85
C CYS A 27 6.97 19.49 -5.78
N VAL A 28 6.58 19.78 -4.54
CA VAL A 28 7.49 19.85 -3.39
C VAL A 28 7.58 18.48 -2.70
N LEU A 29 6.51 17.68 -2.74
CA LEU A 29 6.51 16.36 -2.13
C LEU A 29 7.61 15.46 -2.75
N GLY A 30 8.53 15.00 -1.91
CA GLY A 30 9.68 14.19 -2.32
C GLY A 30 10.83 14.94 -3.01
N SER A 31 10.69 16.26 -3.18
CA SER A 31 11.76 17.13 -3.69
C SER A 31 12.88 17.29 -2.65
N PRO A 32 14.16 17.46 -3.07
CA PRO A 32 15.23 17.85 -2.16
C PRO A 32 14.98 19.19 -1.46
N PHE A 33 14.10 20.03 -2.01
CA PHE A 33 13.71 21.32 -1.44
C PHE A 33 12.54 21.24 -0.45
N SER A 34 12.01 20.05 -0.18
CA SER A 34 10.93 19.86 0.79
C SER A 34 11.46 20.06 2.21
N ASP A 35 10.85 20.99 2.96
CA ASP A 35 11.11 21.21 4.39
C ASP A 35 10.61 20.05 5.27
N LYS A 36 9.74 19.21 4.72
CA LYS A 36 9.15 18.05 5.39
C LYS A 36 9.20 16.81 4.50
N ARG A 37 9.50 15.67 5.10
CA ARG A 37 9.38 14.35 4.45
C ARG A 37 8.19 13.62 5.02
N LEU A 38 7.48 12.87 4.19
CA LEU A 38 6.47 11.94 4.67
C LEU A 38 7.17 10.65 5.08
N SER A 39 7.15 10.34 6.37
CA SER A 39 7.65 9.06 6.84
C SER A 39 6.57 7.98 6.68
N PHE A 40 7.03 6.74 6.56
CA PHE A 40 6.14 5.59 6.58
C PHE A 40 5.39 5.52 7.91
N GLY A 41 4.06 5.34 7.83
CA GLY A 41 3.16 5.29 8.97
C GLY A 41 2.72 6.62 9.59
N GLU A 42 3.25 7.75 9.11
CA GLU A 42 2.74 9.07 9.54
C GLU A 42 1.46 9.46 8.80
N ILE A 43 0.51 10.06 9.50
CA ILE A 43 -0.70 10.65 8.90
C ILE A 43 -0.76 12.12 9.33
N PRO A 44 0.04 13.01 8.71
CA PRO A 44 0.14 14.39 9.16
C PRO A 44 -1.11 15.19 8.85
N ASN A 45 -1.35 16.28 9.60
CA ASN A 45 -2.50 17.14 9.33
C ASN A 45 -2.44 17.81 7.93
N LYS A 46 -1.24 18.04 7.41
CA LYS A 46 -0.98 18.61 6.08
C LYS A 46 0.24 17.92 5.46
N ILE A 47 0.20 17.70 4.15
CA ILE A 47 1.33 17.20 3.36
C ILE A 47 2.06 18.36 2.67
N PRO A 48 3.34 18.20 2.30
CA PRO A 48 3.99 19.07 1.32
C PRO A 48 3.17 19.19 0.04
N TYR A 49 3.38 20.27 -0.71
CA TYR A 49 2.65 20.52 -1.94
C TYR A 49 2.86 19.39 -2.96
N LEU A 50 1.77 18.77 -3.39
CA LEU A 50 1.74 17.68 -4.36
C LEU A 50 1.02 18.16 -5.62
N GLU A 51 1.74 18.15 -6.73
CA GLU A 51 1.23 18.45 -8.06
C GLU A 51 1.74 17.40 -9.04
N LEU A 52 0.82 16.71 -9.70
CA LEU A 52 1.10 15.64 -10.65
C LEU A 52 0.47 15.97 -12.00
N GLU A 53 1.05 15.47 -13.08
CA GLU A 53 0.49 15.53 -14.43
C GLU A 53 0.39 14.13 -15.02
N PHE A 54 -0.71 13.85 -15.73
CA PHE A 54 -0.86 12.63 -16.51
C PHE A 54 0.20 12.56 -17.60
N ASN A 55 0.84 11.41 -17.72
CA ASN A 55 1.72 11.12 -18.85
C ASN A 55 0.91 11.01 -20.14
N LYS A 56 1.54 11.33 -21.27
CA LYS A 56 0.85 11.63 -22.54
C LYS A 56 -0.05 10.50 -23.05
N ARG A 57 0.29 9.23 -22.78
CA ARG A 57 -0.46 8.06 -23.21
C ARG A 57 -1.20 7.37 -22.07
N ALA A 58 -1.18 7.94 -20.87
CA ALA A 58 -1.88 7.37 -19.72
C ALA A 58 -3.40 7.42 -19.93
N LYS A 59 -4.07 6.31 -19.58
CA LYS A 59 -5.52 6.22 -19.45
C LYS A 59 -5.91 6.63 -18.04
N LYS A 60 -7.11 7.18 -17.87
CA LYS A 60 -7.64 7.51 -16.54
C LYS A 60 -8.24 6.27 -15.91
N THR A 61 -7.81 5.95 -14.71
CA THR A 61 -8.33 4.85 -13.89
C THR A 61 -8.78 5.37 -12.53
N ASP A 62 -9.51 4.55 -11.78
CA ASP A 62 -9.98 4.93 -10.44
C ASP A 62 -8.84 4.93 -9.41
N LEU A 63 -7.94 3.95 -9.50
CA LEU A 63 -6.67 3.88 -8.77
C LEU A 63 -5.53 4.17 -9.76
N LEU A 64 -4.74 5.22 -9.49
CA LEU A 64 -3.66 5.65 -10.39
C LEU A 64 -2.33 5.04 -9.97
N SER A 65 -1.58 4.54 -10.95
CA SER A 65 -0.18 4.18 -10.74
C SER A 65 0.73 5.40 -10.69
N SER A 66 1.67 5.39 -9.75
CA SER A 66 2.66 6.44 -9.57
C SER A 66 4.05 5.85 -9.41
N TYR A 67 5.07 6.63 -9.73
CA TYR A 67 6.46 6.21 -9.51
C TYR A 67 6.85 6.12 -8.03
N ASN A 68 6.01 6.58 -7.09
CA ASN A 68 6.32 6.64 -5.68
C ASN A 68 5.14 6.25 -4.77
N SER A 69 4.86 4.95 -4.72
CA SER A 69 3.82 4.35 -3.88
C SER A 69 4.04 4.56 -2.36
N HIS A 70 5.22 4.99 -1.92
CA HIS A 70 5.48 5.29 -0.51
C HIS A 70 4.70 6.51 0.03
N TRP A 71 4.24 7.39 -0.85
CA TRP A 71 3.44 8.55 -0.44
C TRP A 71 2.03 8.17 0.01
N GLY A 72 1.51 7.03 -0.45
CA GLY A 72 0.12 6.60 -0.30
C GLY A 72 -0.45 6.19 -1.65
N ILE A 73 -1.74 5.89 -1.67
CA ILE A 73 -2.45 5.42 -2.87
C ILE A 73 -3.16 6.62 -3.51
N LEU A 74 -3.00 6.80 -4.82
CA LEU A 74 -3.73 7.81 -5.58
C LEU A 74 -5.07 7.25 -6.02
N ILE A 75 -6.16 7.79 -5.47
CA ILE A 75 -7.52 7.28 -5.71
C ILE A 75 -8.45 8.41 -6.15
N ASN A 76 -9.48 8.08 -6.92
CA ASN A 76 -10.53 9.02 -7.23
C ASN A 76 -11.63 9.09 -6.15
N GLU A 77 -12.58 10.00 -6.35
CA GLU A 77 -13.75 10.18 -5.48
C GLU A 77 -14.64 8.93 -5.38
N LYS A 78 -14.70 8.10 -6.43
CA LYS A 78 -15.50 6.86 -6.43
C LYS A 78 -14.95 5.86 -5.41
N ILE A 79 -13.64 5.57 -5.46
CA ILE A 79 -12.98 4.71 -4.46
C ILE A 79 -13.11 5.31 -3.06
N LYS A 80 -12.88 6.63 -2.91
CA LYS A 80 -13.02 7.30 -1.62
C LYS A 80 -14.41 7.09 -1.01
N ARG A 81 -15.48 7.21 -1.80
CA ARG A 81 -16.87 6.97 -1.34
C ARG A 81 -17.12 5.52 -0.93
N ILE A 82 -16.45 4.56 -1.57
CA ILE A 82 -16.53 3.15 -1.19
C ILE A 82 -15.81 2.97 0.15
N ILE A 83 -14.53 3.33 0.22
CA ILE A 83 -13.64 3.05 1.36
C ILE A 83 -14.15 3.61 2.69
N VAL A 84 -14.79 4.78 2.71
CA VAL A 84 -15.33 5.38 3.96
C VAL A 84 -16.44 4.56 4.62
N ASN A 85 -17.03 3.59 3.92
CA ASN A 85 -18.06 2.69 4.46
C ASN A 85 -17.48 1.39 5.03
N PHE A 86 -16.15 1.25 5.04
CA PHE A 86 -15.44 0.06 5.48
C PHE A 86 -14.67 0.33 6.77
N ASN A 87 -14.30 -0.74 7.46
CA ASN A 87 -13.51 -0.65 8.66
C ASN A 87 -12.04 -0.44 8.28
N ILE A 88 -11.57 0.80 8.40
CA ILE A 88 -10.22 1.19 7.99
C ILE A 88 -9.44 1.72 9.19
N PRO A 89 -8.11 1.57 9.21
CA PRO A 89 -7.29 2.15 10.25
C PRO A 89 -7.33 3.68 10.18
N THR A 90 -6.63 4.33 11.12
CA THR A 90 -6.42 5.79 11.05
C THR A 90 -5.98 6.16 9.65
N SER A 91 -6.66 7.15 9.06
CA SER A 91 -6.47 7.48 7.64
C SER A 91 -6.84 8.92 7.32
N LYS A 92 -6.38 9.39 6.16
CA LYS A 92 -6.68 10.72 5.63
C LYS A 92 -6.64 10.73 4.11
N PHE A 93 -7.53 11.53 3.51
CA PHE A 93 -7.56 11.82 2.09
C PHE A 93 -7.05 13.25 1.88
N TYR A 94 -5.92 13.41 1.22
CA TYR A 94 -5.36 14.72 0.89
C TYR A 94 -5.74 15.10 -0.54
N SER A 95 -6.31 16.28 -0.70
CA SER A 95 -6.46 16.88 -2.03
C SER A 95 -5.10 17.29 -2.56
N PHE A 96 -4.88 17.12 -3.85
CA PHE A 96 -3.67 17.53 -4.55
C PHE A 96 -4.04 18.07 -5.94
N ILE A 97 -3.08 18.68 -6.63
CA ILE A 97 -3.30 19.16 -8.00
C ILE A 97 -2.95 18.05 -8.99
N LEU A 98 -3.91 17.64 -9.80
CA LEU A 98 -3.70 16.71 -10.90
C LEU A 98 -3.95 17.46 -12.22
N LEU A 99 -3.01 17.39 -13.15
CA LEU A 99 -3.07 18.05 -14.44
C LEU A 99 -3.20 17.03 -15.57
N GLU A 100 -3.88 17.44 -16.63
CA GLU A 100 -3.84 16.79 -17.94
C GLU A 100 -3.68 17.88 -18.98
N ASN A 101 -2.55 17.90 -19.70
CA ASN A 101 -2.24 18.97 -20.66
C ASN A 101 -2.40 20.37 -20.04
N ARG A 102 -1.88 20.57 -18.83
CA ARG A 102 -2.01 21.81 -18.02
C ARG A 102 -3.43 22.17 -17.56
N ILE A 103 -4.43 21.30 -17.75
CA ILE A 103 -5.79 21.51 -17.25
C ILE A 103 -5.97 20.75 -15.93
N ILE A 104 -6.49 21.43 -14.91
CA ILE A 104 -6.74 20.82 -13.60
C ILE A 104 -7.87 19.78 -13.70
N ILE A 105 -7.53 18.54 -13.38
CA ILE A 105 -8.44 17.44 -13.13
C ILE A 105 -8.79 17.42 -11.64
N LYS A 106 -10.08 17.36 -11.33
CA LYS A 106 -10.58 17.31 -9.95
C LYS A 106 -10.89 15.87 -9.54
N ASN A 107 -11.23 15.69 -8.26
CA ASN A 107 -11.78 14.45 -7.69
C ASN A 107 -10.79 13.30 -7.60
N TYR A 108 -9.50 13.60 -7.43
CA TYR A 108 -8.47 12.65 -7.01
C TYR A 108 -7.86 13.06 -5.67
N TYR A 109 -7.42 12.07 -4.91
CA TYR A 109 -6.91 12.19 -3.55
C TYR A 109 -5.70 11.30 -3.34
N LEU A 110 -4.73 11.78 -2.58
CA LEU A 110 -3.72 10.93 -1.96
C LEU A 110 -4.34 10.32 -0.70
N PHE A 111 -4.60 9.02 -0.72
CA PHE A 111 -5.12 8.27 0.42
C PHE A 111 -3.95 7.68 1.22
N ARG A 112 -3.85 8.08 2.49
CA ARG A 112 -2.89 7.51 3.43
C ARG A 112 -3.65 6.88 4.59
N PHE A 113 -3.23 5.69 4.98
CA PHE A 113 -3.77 4.96 6.10
C PHE A 113 -2.64 4.20 6.78
N TYR A 114 -2.73 4.02 8.08
CA TYR A 114 -1.72 3.29 8.83
C TYR A 114 -2.27 2.81 10.16
N ASP A 115 -1.94 1.57 10.47
CA ASP A 115 -1.93 1.04 11.82
C ASP A 115 -0.80 0.03 11.94
N ASP A 116 -0.27 -0.15 13.15
CA ASP A 116 0.84 -1.06 13.40
C ASP A 116 0.33 -2.49 13.55
N ILE A 117 0.21 -3.21 12.45
CA ILE A 117 -0.35 -4.58 12.42
C ILE A 117 0.41 -5.55 13.32
N PHE A 118 1.71 -5.31 13.60
CA PHE A 118 2.49 -6.15 14.50
C PHE A 118 1.91 -6.23 15.92
N GLN A 119 1.12 -5.24 16.37
CA GLN A 119 0.48 -5.29 17.69
C GLN A 119 -0.64 -6.34 17.78
N TYR A 120 -1.10 -6.85 16.63
CA TYR A 120 -2.18 -7.82 16.52
C TYR A 120 -1.71 -9.20 16.07
N ILE A 121 -0.39 -9.43 15.97
CA ILE A 121 0.16 -10.72 15.57
C ILE A 121 0.38 -11.58 16.81
N ASP A 122 -0.13 -12.82 16.79
CA ASP A 122 0.27 -13.87 17.72
C ASP A 122 1.69 -14.30 17.34
N MET A 123 2.66 -13.75 18.08
CA MET A 123 4.08 -13.97 17.81
C MET A 123 4.46 -15.44 17.97
N GLU A 124 3.89 -16.13 18.95
CA GLU A 124 4.22 -17.52 19.29
C GLU A 124 3.74 -18.51 18.24
N LYS A 125 2.63 -18.21 17.56
CA LYS A 125 2.09 -19.08 16.48
C LYS A 125 2.58 -18.69 15.09
N SER A 126 2.95 -17.43 14.88
CA SER A 126 3.38 -16.93 13.57
C SER A 126 4.80 -17.37 13.22
N LYS A 127 5.06 -17.59 11.93
CA LYS A 127 6.30 -18.18 11.42
C LYS A 127 6.81 -17.54 10.14
N PHE A 128 8.13 -17.45 10.03
CA PHE A 128 8.82 -17.05 8.82
C PHE A 128 10.10 -17.89 8.62
N ILE A 129 10.60 -17.93 7.39
CA ILE A 129 11.80 -18.64 7.00
C ILE A 129 12.83 -17.63 6.53
N LEU A 130 14.08 -17.81 6.95
CA LEU A 130 15.23 -17.24 6.26
C LEU A 130 15.84 -18.33 5.39
N LYS A 131 15.92 -18.06 4.08
CA LYS A 131 16.52 -18.94 3.11
C LYS A 131 17.81 -18.30 2.62
N TRP A 132 18.92 -19.03 2.67
CA TRP A 132 20.19 -18.64 2.08
C TRP A 132 20.64 -19.79 1.19
N ARG A 133 20.64 -19.58 -0.14
CA ARG A 133 20.89 -20.63 -1.14
C ARG A 133 20.00 -21.86 -0.87
N ASP A 134 20.60 -23.02 -0.58
CA ASP A 134 19.91 -24.28 -0.31
C ASP A 134 19.59 -24.50 1.18
N VAL A 135 20.01 -23.58 2.06
CA VAL A 135 19.77 -23.67 3.50
C VAL A 135 18.54 -22.85 3.86
N SER A 136 17.55 -23.49 4.48
CA SER A 136 16.36 -22.82 5.04
C SER A 136 16.31 -22.98 6.55
N GLN A 137 16.10 -21.89 7.27
CA GLN A 137 15.89 -21.90 8.72
C GLN A 137 14.55 -21.25 9.06
N GLU A 138 13.69 -21.98 9.76
CA GLU A 138 12.41 -21.48 10.27
C GLU A 138 12.59 -20.75 11.60
N PHE A 139 11.84 -19.66 11.76
CA PHE A 139 11.79 -18.83 12.95
C PHE A 139 10.34 -18.54 13.33
N TYR A 140 10.08 -18.51 14.63
CA TYR A 140 8.88 -17.88 15.18
C TYR A 140 9.08 -16.37 15.27
N PHE A 141 7.98 -15.63 15.21
CA PHE A 141 8.02 -14.22 15.58
C PHE A 141 8.25 -14.16 17.10
N THR A 142 9.15 -13.30 17.56
CA THR A 142 9.39 -13.09 19.00
C THR A 142 9.14 -11.65 19.39
N SER A 143 9.43 -10.73 18.48
CA SER A 143 9.04 -9.32 18.55
C SER A 143 9.10 -8.70 17.15
N LYS A 144 8.48 -7.53 17.00
CA LYS A 144 8.61 -6.69 15.81
C LYS A 144 10.07 -6.37 15.49
N ASP A 145 10.87 -6.04 16.50
CA ASP A 145 12.28 -5.69 16.31
C ASP A 145 13.14 -6.89 15.93
N PHE A 146 12.85 -8.07 16.49
CA PHE A 146 13.51 -9.31 16.07
C PHE A 146 13.23 -9.59 14.59
N PHE A 147 11.97 -9.55 14.18
CA PHE A 147 11.59 -9.73 12.78
C PHE A 147 12.28 -8.71 11.86
N LYS A 148 12.24 -7.42 12.22
CA LYS A 148 12.91 -6.36 11.46
C LYS A 148 14.43 -6.55 11.38
N SER A 149 15.08 -7.04 12.44
CA SER A 149 16.52 -7.32 12.42
C SER A 149 16.88 -8.42 11.43
N LYS A 150 16.04 -9.47 11.32
CA LYS A 150 16.21 -10.54 10.34
C LYS A 150 15.97 -10.04 8.91
N LYS A 151 14.94 -9.22 8.71
CA LYS A 151 14.68 -8.55 7.43
C LYS A 151 15.80 -7.60 7.02
N LYS A 152 16.42 -6.87 7.96
CA LYS A 152 17.57 -6.01 7.64
C LYS A 152 18.76 -6.82 7.11
N LYS A 153 19.01 -8.00 7.69
CA LYS A 153 20.08 -8.89 7.23
C LYS A 153 19.91 -9.31 5.76
N THR A 154 18.67 -9.49 5.29
CA THR A 154 18.40 -9.83 3.87
C THR A 154 18.65 -8.67 2.91
N PHE A 155 18.62 -7.42 3.39
CA PHE A 155 19.02 -6.26 2.57
C PHE A 155 20.54 -6.11 2.49
N GLU A 156 21.26 -6.55 3.51
CA GLU A 156 22.73 -6.52 3.54
C GLU A 156 23.35 -7.70 2.76
N ASP A 157 22.60 -8.81 2.62
CA ASP A 157 23.00 -10.01 1.89
C ASP A 157 21.94 -10.39 0.85
N PHE A 158 22.20 -10.07 -0.42
CA PHE A 158 21.31 -10.33 -1.56
C PHE A 158 21.02 -11.82 -1.81
N GLU A 159 21.77 -12.73 -1.20
CA GLU A 159 21.51 -14.18 -1.31
C GLU A 159 20.58 -14.71 -0.22
N THR A 160 20.27 -13.90 0.80
CA THR A 160 19.33 -14.26 1.86
C THR A 160 17.94 -13.73 1.54
N GLU A 161 16.94 -14.60 1.50
CA GLU A 161 15.53 -14.27 1.32
C GLU A 161 14.74 -14.49 2.62
N LEU A 162 13.80 -13.61 2.93
CA LEU A 162 12.84 -13.77 4.01
C LEU A 162 11.47 -14.13 3.44
N ILE A 163 10.95 -15.30 3.82
CA ILE A 163 9.65 -15.81 3.38
C ILE A 163 8.74 -15.95 4.59
N ILE A 164 7.63 -15.23 4.61
CA ILE A 164 6.63 -15.38 5.67
C ILE A 164 5.76 -16.58 5.34
N LYS A 165 5.61 -17.49 6.30
CA LYS A 165 4.84 -18.73 6.12
C LYS A 165 3.41 -18.54 6.61
N GLU A 166 3.27 -18.13 7.85
CA GLU A 166 1.97 -18.02 8.52
C GLU A 166 2.01 -16.85 9.49
N VAL A 167 0.96 -16.05 9.50
CA VAL A 167 0.77 -14.96 10.46
C VAL A 167 -0.60 -15.14 11.09
N TYR A 168 -0.62 -15.49 12.37
CA TYR A 168 -1.84 -15.64 13.15
C TYR A 168 -2.20 -14.29 13.75
N LEU A 169 -3.40 -13.81 13.45
CA LEU A 169 -3.92 -12.57 14.01
C LEU A 169 -4.68 -12.85 15.31
N LEU A 170 -4.38 -12.08 16.35
CA LEU A 170 -5.06 -12.11 17.63
C LEU A 170 -6.53 -11.70 17.48
N ASN A 171 -7.38 -12.17 18.40
CA ASN A 171 -8.78 -11.76 18.48
C ASN A 171 -8.97 -10.24 18.71
N SER A 172 -7.94 -9.54 19.18
CA SER A 172 -7.92 -8.08 19.31
C SER A 172 -7.76 -7.33 17.98
N PHE A 173 -7.45 -8.04 16.89
CA PHE A 173 -7.35 -7.43 15.57
C PHE A 173 -8.70 -6.78 15.18
N PRO A 174 -8.73 -5.49 14.82
CA PRO A 174 -9.98 -4.79 14.49
C PRO A 174 -10.74 -5.35 13.30
N LYS A 175 -10.16 -6.30 12.54
CA LYS A 175 -10.70 -6.82 11.26
C LYS A 175 -10.81 -5.72 10.22
N TYR A 176 -9.69 -5.02 10.00
CA TYR A 176 -9.63 -3.98 8.97
C TYR A 176 -9.88 -4.57 7.58
N ASP A 177 -10.57 -3.79 6.77
CA ASP A 177 -10.88 -4.06 5.38
C ASP A 177 -9.79 -3.56 4.43
N ILE A 178 -8.92 -2.65 4.89
CA ILE A 178 -7.67 -2.28 4.24
C ILE A 178 -6.59 -1.98 5.29
N PHE A 179 -5.38 -2.50 5.11
CA PHE A 179 -4.25 -2.23 6.00
C PHE A 179 -2.92 -2.51 5.30
N HIS A 180 -1.83 -2.09 5.91
CA HIS A 180 -0.50 -2.29 5.38
C HIS A 180 0.25 -3.34 6.19
N PHE A 181 0.84 -4.32 5.50
CA PHE A 181 1.69 -5.32 6.12
C PHE A 181 2.80 -5.70 5.14
N GLU A 182 4.03 -5.72 5.62
CA GLU A 182 5.19 -6.21 4.85
C GLU A 182 5.47 -5.51 3.53
N GLY A 183 5.23 -4.21 3.46
CA GLY A 183 5.43 -3.43 2.24
C GLY A 183 4.28 -3.54 1.25
N ARG A 184 3.19 -4.24 1.62
CA ARG A 184 2.03 -4.47 0.77
C ARG A 184 0.78 -3.88 1.38
N ASN A 185 -0.10 -3.39 0.53
CA ASN A 185 -1.46 -3.06 0.94
C ASN A 185 -2.30 -4.33 0.83
N ILE A 186 -3.05 -4.62 1.88
CA ILE A 186 -3.91 -5.80 2.00
C ILE A 186 -5.34 -5.32 2.12
N ILE A 187 -6.25 -5.95 1.39
CA ILE A 187 -7.69 -5.69 1.45
C ILE A 187 -8.47 -6.95 1.81
N SER A 188 -9.60 -6.78 2.48
CA SER A 188 -10.53 -7.88 2.71
C SER A 188 -11.27 -8.26 1.43
N GLU A 189 -11.75 -9.51 1.38
CA GLU A 189 -12.68 -9.98 0.34
C GLU A 189 -13.91 -9.07 0.18
N LYS A 190 -14.41 -8.53 1.29
CA LYS A 190 -15.56 -7.63 1.30
C LYS A 190 -15.27 -6.33 0.54
N LEU A 191 -14.10 -5.72 0.76
CA LEU A 191 -13.70 -4.50 0.05
C LEU A 191 -13.42 -4.79 -1.43
N LEU A 192 -12.77 -5.92 -1.73
CA LEU A 192 -12.55 -6.35 -3.10
C LEU A 192 -13.87 -6.54 -3.86
N ASN A 193 -14.86 -7.20 -3.26
CA ASN A 193 -16.17 -7.38 -3.88
C ASN A 193 -16.84 -6.03 -4.16
N ALA A 194 -16.74 -5.05 -3.24
CA ALA A 194 -17.26 -3.72 -3.50
C ALA A 194 -16.52 -2.99 -4.64
N PHE A 195 -15.22 -3.23 -4.83
CA PHE A 195 -14.48 -2.71 -5.98
C PHE A 195 -14.98 -3.34 -7.30
N ILE A 196 -15.21 -4.65 -7.30
CA ILE A 196 -15.74 -5.39 -8.45
C ILE A 196 -17.17 -4.93 -8.79
N GLU A 197 -18.07 -4.90 -7.79
CA GLU A 197 -19.48 -4.49 -7.95
C GLU A 197 -19.64 -3.04 -8.44
N ASN A 198 -18.63 -2.21 -8.20
CA ASN A 198 -18.62 -0.82 -8.64
C ASN A 198 -17.75 -0.60 -9.87
N ASP A 199 -17.24 -1.63 -10.56
CA ASP A 199 -16.38 -1.47 -11.75
C ASP A 199 -15.19 -0.53 -11.49
N ILE A 200 -14.44 -0.75 -10.40
CA ILE A 200 -13.21 0.00 -10.11
C ILE A 200 -12.08 -0.48 -11.04
N THR A 201 -11.27 0.46 -11.52
CA THR A 201 -10.19 0.21 -12.49
C THR A 201 -8.81 0.63 -11.96
N GLY A 202 -7.74 0.11 -12.58
CA GLY A 202 -6.35 0.53 -12.32
C GLY A 202 -5.66 -0.18 -11.15
N TYR A 203 -6.15 -1.36 -10.75
CA TYR A 203 -5.55 -2.16 -9.69
C TYR A 203 -5.35 -3.61 -10.12
N GLU A 204 -4.41 -4.27 -9.47
CA GLU A 204 -4.18 -5.71 -9.55
C GLU A 204 -4.36 -6.32 -8.16
N VAL A 205 -4.86 -7.56 -8.12
CA VAL A 205 -5.03 -8.30 -6.86
C VAL A 205 -4.43 -9.69 -6.93
N SER A 206 -3.96 -10.16 -5.79
CA SER A 206 -3.53 -11.55 -5.59
C SER A 206 -4.01 -12.05 -4.24
N GLU A 207 -4.39 -13.32 -4.16
CA GLU A 207 -4.81 -13.91 -2.88
C GLU A 207 -3.66 -13.85 -1.87
N TYR A 208 -3.98 -13.47 -0.63
CA TYR A 208 -3.04 -13.36 0.47
C TYR A 208 -3.41 -14.37 1.56
N ASP A 209 -2.92 -15.59 1.40
CA ASP A 209 -3.24 -16.77 2.21
C ASP A 209 -2.35 -16.92 3.46
N ILE A 210 -1.39 -16.02 3.64
CA ILE A 210 -0.46 -15.99 4.78
C ILE A 210 -1.17 -15.69 6.11
N LEU A 211 -2.22 -14.84 6.08
CA LEU A 211 -2.96 -14.47 7.28
C LEU A 211 -3.90 -15.59 7.72
N LYS A 212 -3.77 -15.99 8.99
CA LYS A 212 -4.66 -16.93 9.66
C LYS A 212 -5.41 -16.20 10.76
N THR A 213 -6.72 -16.39 10.81
CA THR A 213 -7.55 -15.95 11.93
C THR A 213 -7.80 -17.16 12.82
N GLU A 214 -7.64 -17.00 14.13
CA GLU A 214 -8.09 -18.01 15.11
C GLU A 214 -9.59 -18.28 15.03
#